data_AF-A0A6P0XFU2-F1
#
_entry.id   AF-A0A6P0XFU2-F1
#
_cell.length_a   1.000
_cell.length_b   1.000
_cell.length_c   1.000
_cell.angle_alpha   90.00
_cell.angle_beta   90.00
_cell.angle_gamma   90.00
#
_symmetry.space_group_name_H-M   'P 1'
#
loop_
_entity.id
_entity.type
_entity.pdbx_description
1 polymer ?
#
loop_
_entity_poly.entity_id
_entity_poly.type
_entity_poly.pdbx_seq_one_letter_code
_entity_poly.pdbx_strand_id
1 'polypeptide(L)'
;MINSSDNLSIQERTEEFAIRVVKAYSELNKRHFDDAGKVLSKQFLRSGTSIGANCSEAKYAQSTKDFINKYSIALKEASETLYWIRIMIKSE
;
A
#
# COMPACT_ATOMS: atom_id res chain seq x y z
N MET A 1 -7.36 -17.84 -25.70
CA MET A 1 -7.06 -18.50 -24.42
C MET A 1 -6.74 -17.40 -23.42
N ILE A 2 -7.56 -17.21 -22.39
CA ILE A 2 -7.24 -16.31 -21.28
C ILE A 2 -6.13 -17.02 -20.50
N ASN A 3 -4.95 -16.41 -20.40
CA ASN A 3 -3.87 -16.96 -19.57
C ASN A 3 -4.39 -17.11 -18.14
N SER A 4 -4.19 -18.28 -17.56
CA SER A 4 -4.66 -18.65 -16.21
C SER A 4 -3.97 -17.88 -15.08
N SER A 5 -3.24 -16.80 -15.40
CA SER A 5 -2.54 -15.88 -14.50
C SER A 5 -3.33 -14.61 -14.14
N ASP A 6 -4.48 -14.35 -14.78
CA ASP A 6 -5.05 -12.99 -14.83
C ASP A 6 -6.31 -12.74 -13.99
N ASN A 7 -6.54 -13.47 -12.90
CA ASN A 7 -7.69 -13.19 -12.02
C ASN A 7 -7.34 -13.19 -10.53
N LEU A 8 -6.23 -12.54 -10.16
CA LEU A 8 -5.98 -12.23 -8.76
C LEU A 8 -7.08 -11.30 -8.24
N SER A 9 -7.71 -11.72 -7.15
CA SER A 9 -8.66 -10.92 -6.39
C SER A 9 -8.00 -9.61 -5.92
N ILE A 10 -8.81 -8.60 -5.61
CA ILE A 10 -8.28 -7.35 -5.06
C ILE A 10 -7.50 -7.58 -3.76
N GLN A 11 -7.82 -8.63 -3.01
CA GLN A 11 -7.13 -8.95 -1.76
C GLN A 11 -5.77 -9.57 -2.02
N GLU A 12 -5.65 -10.52 -2.96
CA GLU A 12 -4.35 -11.06 -3.34
C GLU A 12 -3.45 -9.97 -3.93
N ARG A 13 -3.99 -9.11 -4.80
CA ARG A 13 -3.24 -8.01 -5.40
C ARG A 13 -2.72 -7.01 -4.36
N THR A 14 -3.52 -6.69 -3.36
CA THR A 14 -3.13 -5.72 -2.32
C THR A 14 -2.22 -6.34 -1.25
N GLU A 15 -2.32 -7.65 -1.00
CA GLU A 15 -1.37 -8.41 -0.19
C GLU A 15 0.02 -8.47 -0.87
N GLU A 16 0.07 -8.83 -2.16
CA GLU A 16 1.30 -8.80 -2.94
C GLU A 16 1.92 -7.40 -2.98
N PHE A 17 1.08 -6.36 -3.12
CA PHE A 17 1.54 -4.97 -3.05
C PHE A 17 2.13 -4.63 -1.68
N ALA A 18 1.48 -5.01 -0.58
CA ALA A 18 2.00 -4.78 0.77
C ALA A 18 3.38 -5.44 0.96
N ILE A 19 3.55 -6.68 0.50
CA ILE A 19 4.85 -7.39 0.51
C ILE A 19 5.90 -6.59 -0.28
N ARG A 20 5.53 -6.04 -1.45
CA ARG A 20 6.43 -5.20 -2.24
C ARG A 20 6.80 -3.91 -1.52
N VAL A 21 5.89 -3.24 -0.81
CA VAL A 21 6.25 -2.02 -0.08
C VAL A 21 7.18 -2.34 1.10
N VAL A 22 6.97 -3.46 1.80
CA VAL A 22 7.89 -3.91 2.87
C VAL A 22 9.29 -4.14 2.31
N LYS A 23 9.41 -4.87 1.19
CA LYS A 23 10.70 -5.10 0.52
C LYS A 23 11.34 -3.79 0.08
N ALA A 24 10.58 -2.89 -0.53
CA ALA A 24 11.08 -1.58 -0.95
C ALA A 24 11.58 -0.75 0.25
N TYR A 25 10.82 -0.72 1.34
CA TYR A 25 11.22 -0.04 2.58
C TYR A 25 12.50 -0.64 3.18
N SER A 26 12.64 -1.97 3.20
CA SER A 26 13.85 -2.64 3.64
C SER A 26 15.07 -2.26 2.79
N GLU A 27 14.92 -2.13 1.46
CA GLU A 27 16.00 -1.67 0.59
C GLU A 27 16.31 -0.18 0.78
N LEU A 28 15.29 0.67 0.94
CA LEU A 28 15.47 2.09 1.24
C LEU A 28 16.29 2.26 2.52
N ASN A 29 15.94 1.55 3.60
CA ASN A 29 16.65 1.64 4.88
C ASN A 29 18.12 1.21 4.86
N LYS A 30 18.61 0.56 3.79
CA LYS A 30 20.04 0.30 3.61
C LYS A 30 20.80 1.51 3.08
N ARG A 31 20.09 2.50 2.52
CA ARG A 31 20.67 3.77 2.06
C ARG A 31 20.82 4.74 3.23
N HIS A 32 21.81 5.62 3.14
CA HIS A 32 21.92 6.76 4.05
C HIS A 32 21.01 7.89 3.55
N PHE A 33 20.04 8.29 4.36
CA PHE A 33 19.25 9.50 4.18
C PHE A 33 19.12 10.26 5.51
N ASP A 34 18.85 11.55 5.41
CA ASP A 34 18.65 12.44 6.55
C ASP A 34 17.34 12.13 7.31
N ASP A 35 17.04 12.94 8.32
CA ASP A 35 15.86 12.69 9.15
C ASP A 35 14.54 12.86 8.38
N ALA A 36 14.50 13.71 7.35
CA ALA A 36 13.33 13.84 6.50
C ALA A 36 13.09 12.55 5.70
N GLY A 37 14.14 11.96 5.12
CA GLY A 37 14.06 10.67 4.43
C GLY A 37 13.56 9.54 5.34
N LYS A 38 13.98 9.51 6.62
CA LYS A 38 13.50 8.53 7.62
C LYS A 38 12.01 8.65 7.91
N VAL A 39 11.50 9.88 7.96
CA VAL A 39 10.06 10.11 8.20
C VAL A 39 9.25 9.70 6.98
N LEU A 40 9.69 10.11 5.78
CA LEU A 40 8.99 9.79 4.53
C LEU A 40 8.95 8.28 4.24
N SER A 41 10.05 7.57 4.47
CA SER A 41 10.10 6.11 4.27
C SER A 41 9.12 5.37 5.19
N LYS A 42 8.96 5.83 6.44
CA LYS A 42 7.96 5.29 7.38
C LYS A 42 6.52 5.60 6.95
N GLN A 43 6.27 6.80 6.43
CA GLN A 43 4.95 7.17 5.91
C GLN A 43 4.56 6.31 4.70
N PHE A 44 5.51 6.09 3.78
CA PHE A 44 5.37 5.16 2.67
C PHE A 44 5.05 3.73 3.14
N LEU A 45 5.82 3.20 4.10
CA LEU A 45 5.58 1.85 4.64
C LEU A 45 4.17 1.73 5.23
N ARG A 46 3.77 2.69 6.07
CA ARG A 46 2.48 2.67 6.74
C ARG A 46 1.33 2.74 5.75
N SER A 47 1.31 3.76 4.90
CA SER A 47 0.24 3.93 3.90
C SER A 47 0.17 2.75 2.93
N GLY A 48 1.31 2.27 2.43
CA GLY A 48 1.35 1.18 1.47
C GLY A 48 0.88 -0.17 2.02
N THR A 49 1.15 -0.45 3.30
CA THR A 49 0.66 -1.68 3.97
C THR A 49 -0.81 -1.57 4.40
N SER A 50 -1.27 -0.37 4.75
CA SER A 50 -2.67 -0.10 5.13
C SER A 50 -3.68 -0.39 4.01
N ILE A 51 -3.27 -0.34 2.73
CA ILE A 51 -4.14 -0.67 1.60
C ILE A 51 -4.63 -2.12 1.71
N GLY A 52 -3.69 -3.06 1.83
CA GLY A 52 -4.00 -4.49 1.96
C GLY A 52 -4.74 -4.81 3.26
N ALA A 53 -4.38 -4.14 4.36
CA ALA A 53 -5.07 -4.29 5.64
C ALA A 53 -6.57 -3.94 5.52
N ASN A 54 -6.91 -2.79 4.96
CA ASN A 54 -8.30 -2.37 4.77
C ASN A 54 -9.05 -3.27 3.77
N CYS A 55 -8.41 -3.71 2.69
CA CYS A 55 -9.01 -4.66 1.75
C CYS A 55 -9.26 -6.04 2.40
N SER A 56 -8.40 -6.47 3.32
CA SER A 56 -8.58 -7.69 4.10
C SER A 56 -9.74 -7.57 5.09
N GLU A 57 -9.82 -6.45 5.83
CA GLU A 57 -10.93 -6.17 6.75
C GLU A 57 -12.28 -6.13 6.03
N ALA A 58 -12.32 -5.64 4.79
CA ALA A 58 -13.55 -5.62 3.99
C ALA A 58 -14.15 -7.01 3.74
N LYS A 59 -13.35 -8.10 3.79
CA LYS A 59 -13.87 -9.48 3.69
C LYS A 59 -14.78 -9.84 4.86
N TYR A 60 -14.61 -9.20 6.01
CA TYR A 60 -15.35 -9.44 7.25
C TYR A 60 -16.36 -8.33 7.54
N ALA A 61 -16.68 -7.50 6.54
CA ALA A 61 -17.59 -6.38 6.69
C ALA A 61 -18.99 -6.84 7.14
N GLN A 62 -19.57 -6.13 8.10
CA GLN A 62 -20.87 -6.48 8.67
C GLN A 62 -22.06 -5.91 7.88
N SER A 63 -21.79 -5.06 6.89
CA SER A 63 -22.80 -4.47 6.00
C SER A 63 -22.16 -3.98 4.69
N THR A 64 -22.98 -3.70 3.68
CA THR A 64 -22.53 -3.06 2.43
C THR A 64 -21.88 -1.69 2.68
N LYS A 65 -22.39 -0.92 3.65
CA LYS A 65 -21.81 0.39 4.00
C LYS A 65 -20.41 0.24 4.59
N ASP A 66 -20.21 -0.74 5.46
CA ASP A 66 -18.91 -1.06 6.06
C ASP A 66 -17.92 -1.54 4.99
N PHE A 67 -18.36 -2.45 4.10
CA PHE A 67 -17.57 -2.90 2.95
C PHE A 67 -17.07 -1.72 2.09
N ILE A 68 -17.99 -0.83 1.68
CA ILE A 68 -17.64 0.36 0.89
C ILE A 68 -16.68 1.28 1.65
N ASN A 69 -16.91 1.47 2.95
CA ASN A 69 -16.08 2.31 3.79
C ASN A 69 -14.63 1.78 3.86
N LYS A 70 -14.44 0.47 4.06
CA LYS A 70 -13.10 -0.16 4.08
C LYS A 70 -12.36 0.02 2.76
N TYR A 71 -13.00 -0.22 1.61
CA TYR A 71 -12.38 0.04 0.31
C TYR A 71 -12.12 1.53 0.04
N SER A 72 -12.98 2.43 0.56
CA SER A 72 -12.76 3.87 0.46
C SER A 72 -11.54 4.33 1.25
N ILE A 73 -11.29 3.72 2.42
CA ILE A 73 -10.05 3.94 3.20
C ILE A 73 -8.86 3.39 2.42
N ALA A 74 -8.93 2.15 1.91
CA ALA A 74 -7.84 1.57 1.10
C ALA A 74 -7.47 2.46 -0.11
N LEU A 75 -8.46 3.09 -0.76
CA LEU A 75 -8.21 4.02 -1.86
C LEU A 75 -7.47 5.30 -1.40
N LYS A 76 -7.83 5.85 -0.23
CA LYS A 76 -7.12 7.00 0.34
C LYS A 76 -5.67 6.64 0.66
N GLU A 77 -5.43 5.48 1.26
CA GLU A 77 -4.09 4.96 1.55
C GLU A 77 -3.26 4.75 0.26
N ALA A 78 -3.89 4.29 -0.81
CA ALA A 78 -3.24 4.15 -2.12
C ALA A 78 -2.82 5.51 -2.71
N SER A 79 -3.70 6.51 -2.60
CA SER A 79 -3.39 7.88 -3.03
C SER A 79 -2.24 8.49 -2.23
N GLU A 80 -2.25 8.31 -0.91
CA GLU A 80 -1.17 8.75 -0.02
C GLU A 80 0.16 8.04 -0.33
N THR A 81 0.13 6.72 -0.52
CA THR A 81 1.31 5.92 -0.90
C THR A 81 1.94 6.46 -2.19
N LEU A 82 1.13 6.71 -3.22
CA LEU A 82 1.59 7.28 -4.49
C LEU A 82 2.16 8.68 -4.31
N TYR A 83 1.56 9.50 -3.45
CA TYR A 83 2.08 10.81 -3.11
C TYR A 83 3.48 10.73 -2.50
N TRP A 84 3.70 9.85 -1.51
CA TRP A 84 5.02 9.69 -0.89
C TRP A 84 6.07 9.16 -1.86
N ILE A 85 5.73 8.20 -2.72
CA ILE A 85 6.62 7.73 -3.80
C ILE A 85 7.05 8.92 -4.67
N ARG A 86 6.10 9.76 -5.10
CA ARG A 86 6.39 10.94 -5.93
C ARG A 86 7.26 11.97 -5.22
N ILE A 87 7.03 12.23 -3.93
CA ILE A 87 7.84 13.18 -3.16
C ILE A 87 9.27 12.65 -3.03
N MET A 88 9.45 11.39 -2.65
CA MET A 88 10.79 10.78 -2.52
C MET A 88 11.57 10.84 -3.84
N ILE A 89 10.95 10.54 -4.99
CA ILE A 89 11.60 10.61 -6.30
C ILE A 89 11.98 12.04 -6.70
N LYS A 90 11.17 13.04 -6.35
CA LYS A 90 11.40 14.45 -6.72
C LYS A 90 12.37 15.17 -5.79
N SER A 91 12.63 14.62 -4.61
CA SER A 91 13.49 15.18 -3.59
C SER A 91 14.91 14.57 -3.58
N GLU A 92 15.14 13.52 -4.37
CA GLU A 92 16.47 13.07 -4.80
C GLU A 92 16.96 13.92 -5.99
#